data_AF-Q2S864-F1
#
_entry.id   AF-Q2S864-F1
#
_cell.length_a   1.000
_cell.length_b   1.000
_cell.length_c   1.000
_cell.angle_alpha   90.00
_cell.angle_beta   90.00
_cell.angle_gamma   90.00
#
_symmetry.space_group_name_H-M   'P 1'
#
loop_
_entity.id
_entity.type
_entity.pdbx_description
1 polymer ?
#
loop_
_entity_poly.entity_id
_entity_poly.type
_entity_poly.pdbx_seq_one_letter_code
_entity_poly.pdbx_strand_id
1 'polypeptide(L)'
;MWKLLKYLSLAVFIFALLAVTALAYLWTTREPDECFIPDQYSLLSSKDTNGDAYQLYYVVAGWADKLEFLTLYRGDLVYDKCGGVSSEALDNVDIDRGPEGAANQAPTKIIIEGERIRIEYAPLSETMTPVSELPVEWRRPSKNAENL
;
A
#
# COMPACT_ATOMS: atom_id res chain seq x y z
N MET A 1 10.35 -69.91 14.40
CA MET A 1 9.47 -68.90 15.05
C MET A 1 10.19 -67.61 15.43
N TRP A 2 11.31 -67.64 16.15
CA TRP A 2 11.96 -66.42 16.68
C TRP A 2 12.54 -65.45 15.63
N LYS A 3 12.99 -65.95 14.48
CA LYS A 3 13.47 -65.12 13.36
C LYS A 3 12.34 -64.30 12.71
N LEU A 4 11.17 -64.88 12.51
CA LEU A 4 9.99 -64.19 11.94
C LEU A 4 9.53 -63.01 12.80
N LEU A 5 9.57 -63.16 14.13
CA LEU A 5 9.18 -62.09 15.07
C LEU A 5 10.13 -60.87 14.97
N LYS A 6 11.42 -61.10 14.73
CA LYS A 6 12.42 -60.04 14.56
C LYS A 6 12.23 -59.27 13.25
N TYR A 7 11.93 -59.96 12.15
CA TYR A 7 11.64 -59.31 10.87
C TYR A 7 10.34 -58.50 10.92
N LEU A 8 9.33 -58.99 11.63
CA LEU A 8 8.08 -58.24 11.84
C LEU A 8 8.34 -56.96 12.64
N SER A 9 9.12 -57.04 13.73
CA SER A 9 9.47 -55.86 14.54
C SER A 9 10.30 -54.84 13.76
N LEU A 10 11.23 -55.28 12.92
CA LEU A 10 12.05 -54.39 12.09
C LEU A 10 11.19 -53.70 11.02
N ALA A 11 10.27 -54.43 10.38
CA ALA A 11 9.38 -53.87 9.37
C ALA A 11 8.45 -52.79 9.95
N VAL A 12 7.90 -53.01 11.15
CA VAL A 12 7.07 -52.01 11.85
C VAL A 12 7.89 -50.76 12.19
N PHE A 13 9.14 -50.93 12.64
CA PHE A 13 10.01 -49.81 12.95
C PHE A 13 10.36 -48.96 11.71
N ILE A 14 10.68 -49.60 10.59
CA ILE A 14 10.95 -48.92 9.32
C ILE A 14 9.69 -48.18 8.84
N PHE A 15 8.52 -48.80 8.93
CA PHE A 15 7.26 -48.17 8.55
C PHE A 15 6.96 -46.93 9.42
N ALA A 16 7.17 -47.02 10.73
CA ALA A 16 7.01 -45.88 11.64
C ALA A 16 8.00 -44.75 11.32
N LEU A 17 9.26 -45.07 11.01
CA LEU A 17 10.27 -44.08 10.63
C LEU A 17 9.87 -43.36 9.32
N LEU A 18 9.44 -44.11 8.31
CA LEU A 18 8.98 -43.55 7.04
C LEU A 18 7.75 -42.65 7.23
N ALA A 19 6.80 -43.06 8.06
CA ALA A 19 5.62 -42.26 8.39
C ALA A 19 6.00 -40.93 9.06
N VAL A 20 6.92 -40.94 10.03
CA VAL A 20 7.41 -39.72 10.69
C VAL A 20 8.13 -38.80 9.71
N THR A 21 8.95 -39.34 8.80
CA THR A 21 9.60 -38.52 7.77
C THR A 21 8.60 -37.92 6.78
N ALA A 22 7.58 -38.67 6.37
CA ALA A 22 6.52 -38.16 5.49
C ALA A 22 5.69 -37.05 6.17
N LEU A 23 5.37 -37.21 7.46
CA LEU A 23 4.73 -36.19 8.28
C LEU A 23 5.59 -34.92 8.41
N ALA A 24 6.89 -35.07 8.62
CA ALA A 24 7.81 -33.92 8.68
C ALA A 24 7.88 -33.17 7.34
N TYR A 25 7.91 -33.87 6.20
CA TYR A 25 7.88 -33.24 4.88
C TYR A 25 6.60 -32.44 4.64
N LEU A 26 5.44 -32.97 5.05
CA LEU A 26 4.14 -32.30 4.92
C LEU A 26 4.02 -31.04 5.78
N TRP A 27 4.82 -30.89 6.85
CA TRP A 27 4.84 -29.67 7.68
C TRP A 27 5.77 -28.58 7.14
N THR A 28 6.66 -28.91 6.19
CA THR A 28 7.62 -27.94 5.61
C THR A 28 7.09 -27.19 4.39
N THR A 29 5.92 -27.54 3.87
CA THR A 29 5.23 -26.74 2.86
C THR A 29 4.55 -25.56 3.54
N ARG A 30 5.37 -24.60 3.96
CA ARG A 30 4.94 -23.25 4.32
C ARG A 30 4.12 -22.73 3.15
N GLU A 31 2.86 -22.41 3.38
CA GLU A 31 2.01 -21.75 2.37
C GLU A 31 2.78 -20.55 1.80
N PRO A 32 2.71 -20.30 0.48
CA PRO A 32 3.20 -19.04 -0.06
C PRO A 32 2.50 -17.93 0.71
N ASP A 33 3.24 -16.93 1.17
CA ASP A 33 2.64 -15.72 1.73
C ASP A 33 1.59 -15.25 0.71
N GLU A 34 0.30 -15.33 1.05
CA GLU A 34 -0.79 -14.89 0.19
C GLU A 34 -0.74 -13.35 0.16
N CYS A 35 0.16 -12.82 -0.66
CA CYS A 35 0.33 -11.41 -0.85
C CYS A 35 -0.87 -10.89 -1.64
N PHE A 36 -1.76 -10.20 -0.93
CA PHE A 36 -2.93 -9.57 -1.52
C PHE A 36 -2.78 -8.05 -1.40
N ILE A 37 -2.65 -7.34 -2.54
CA ILE A 37 -2.53 -5.87 -2.56
C ILE A 37 -3.51 -5.27 -3.57
N PRO A 38 -4.54 -4.54 -3.11
CA PRO A 38 -5.53 -3.91 -3.98
C PRO A 38 -5.16 -2.48 -4.39
N ASP A 39 -4.07 -1.93 -3.84
CA ASP A 39 -3.75 -0.51 -3.89
C ASP A 39 -2.91 -0.16 -5.13
N GLN A 40 -3.26 0.96 -5.78
CA GLN A 40 -2.56 1.46 -6.95
C GLN A 40 -1.96 2.83 -6.64
N TYR A 41 -0.67 3.00 -6.91
CA TYR A 41 0.07 4.24 -6.69
C TYR A 41 0.49 4.85 -8.03
N SER A 42 0.11 6.09 -8.26
CA SER A 42 0.48 6.85 -9.46
C SER A 42 1.19 8.15 -9.06
N LEU A 43 2.44 8.32 -9.48
CA LEU A 43 3.19 9.54 -9.21
C LEU A 43 2.56 10.72 -9.97
N LEU A 44 2.13 11.76 -9.24
CA LEU A 44 1.56 12.98 -9.83
C LEU A 44 2.61 14.07 -10.01
N SER A 45 3.46 14.28 -9.02
CA SER A 45 4.44 15.36 -9.03
C SER A 45 5.60 15.05 -8.10
N SER A 46 6.78 15.56 -8.43
CA SER A 46 7.97 15.46 -7.60
C SER A 46 8.68 16.81 -7.54
N LYS A 47 9.29 17.13 -6.40
CA LYS A 47 10.09 18.33 -6.23
C LYS A 47 11.22 18.11 -5.23
N ASP A 48 12.42 18.51 -5.64
CA ASP A 48 13.57 18.57 -4.74
C ASP A 48 13.59 19.89 -3.96
N THR A 49 13.72 19.81 -2.65
CA THR A 49 13.86 20.96 -1.75
C THR A 49 14.96 20.68 -0.73
N ASN A 50 16.00 21.53 -0.68
CA ASN A 50 17.11 21.42 0.27
C ASN A 50 17.84 20.05 0.27
N GLY A 51 17.81 19.32 -0.83
CA GLY A 51 18.44 18.00 -0.97
C GLY A 51 17.51 16.82 -0.65
N ASP A 52 16.29 17.08 -0.20
CA ASP A 52 15.25 16.06 -0.05
C ASP A 52 14.32 16.07 -1.27
N ALA A 53 14.05 14.90 -1.83
CA ALA A 53 13.04 14.71 -2.87
C ALA A 53 11.67 14.51 -2.22
N TYR A 54 10.67 15.28 -2.62
CA TYR A 54 9.29 15.11 -2.18
C TYR A 54 8.45 14.61 -3.34
N GLN A 55 7.68 13.54 -3.11
CA GLN A 55 6.90 12.88 -4.15
C GLN A 55 5.43 12.77 -3.75
N LEU A 56 4.56 13.31 -4.60
CA LEU A 56 3.12 13.26 -4.44
C LEU A 56 2.56 12.11 -5.28
N TYR A 57 1.85 11.20 -4.63
CA TYR A 57 1.17 10.09 -5.26
C TYR A 57 -0.35 10.23 -5.17
N TYR A 58 -1.02 9.86 -6.25
CA TYR A 58 -2.43 9.53 -6.26
C TYR A 58 -2.59 8.04 -5.99
N VAL A 59 -3.36 7.72 -4.96
CA VAL A 59 -3.53 6.35 -4.46
C VAL A 59 -4.98 5.94 -4.60
N VAL A 60 -5.22 4.81 -5.24
CA VAL A 60 -6.54 4.18 -5.30
C VAL A 60 -6.47 2.88 -4.50
N ALA A 61 -7.12 2.83 -3.36
CA ALA A 61 -7.07 1.70 -2.43
C ALA A 61 -8.46 1.13 -2.16
N GLY A 62 -8.50 -0.08 -1.59
CA GLY A 62 -9.76 -0.76 -1.25
C GLY A 62 -10.33 -1.65 -2.36
N TRP A 63 -11.34 -2.44 -2.01
CA TRP A 63 -11.90 -3.51 -2.86
C TRP A 63 -13.08 -3.03 -3.71
N ALA A 64 -14.24 -2.87 -3.06
CA ALA A 64 -15.52 -2.56 -3.72
C ALA A 64 -15.71 -1.05 -3.86
N ASP A 65 -15.48 -0.31 -2.76
CA ASP A 65 -15.80 1.11 -2.67
C ASP A 65 -14.58 2.00 -2.96
N LYS A 66 -13.70 1.55 -3.88
CA LYS A 66 -12.41 2.16 -4.28
C LYS A 66 -12.23 3.58 -3.75
N LEU A 67 -11.41 3.71 -2.73
CA LEU A 67 -11.12 4.97 -2.06
C LEU A 67 -9.93 5.65 -2.75
N GLU A 68 -10.05 6.95 -2.94
CA GLU A 68 -9.07 7.77 -3.64
C GLU A 68 -8.39 8.74 -2.66
N PHE A 69 -7.06 8.74 -2.66
CA PHE A 69 -6.25 9.54 -1.75
C PHE A 69 -5.11 10.25 -2.49
N LEU A 70 -4.64 11.33 -1.89
CA LEU A 70 -3.34 11.91 -2.19
C LEU A 70 -2.40 11.64 -1.03
N THR A 71 -1.23 11.10 -1.31
CA THR A 71 -0.23 10.79 -0.28
C THR A 71 1.13 11.38 -0.66
N LEU A 72 1.75 12.06 0.30
CA LEU A 72 3.04 12.73 0.13
C LEU A 72 4.12 11.92 0.84
N TYR A 73 5.23 11.67 0.14
CA TYR A 73 6.38 10.95 0.67
C TYR A 73 7.65 11.77 0.55
N ARG A 74 8.60 11.51 1.45
CA ARG A 74 10.00 11.94 1.31
C ARG A 74 10.79 10.79 0.66
N GLY A 75 11.35 11.04 -0.51
CA GLY A 75 12.10 10.07 -1.30
C GLY A 75 11.22 9.11 -2.11
N ASP A 76 11.86 8.10 -2.67
CA ASP A 76 11.20 7.05 -3.47
C ASP A 76 10.39 6.10 -2.58
N LEU A 77 9.33 5.52 -3.16
CA LEU A 77 8.58 4.45 -2.50
C LEU A 77 9.41 3.18 -2.37
N VAL A 78 9.46 2.65 -1.16
CA VAL A 78 9.98 1.32 -0.86
C VAL A 78 8.80 0.37 -0.71
N TYR A 79 8.88 -0.76 -1.40
CA TYR A 79 7.85 -1.79 -1.39
C TYR A 79 8.32 -3.00 -0.59
N ASP A 80 7.41 -3.59 0.17
CA ASP A 80 7.64 -4.85 0.84
C ASP A 80 7.57 -6.04 -0.15
N LYS A 81 7.77 -7.26 0.37
CA LYS A 81 7.72 -8.50 -0.43
C LYS A 81 6.39 -8.74 -1.14
N CYS A 82 5.31 -8.13 -0.67
CA CYS A 82 3.99 -8.26 -1.25
C CYS A 82 3.69 -7.14 -2.26
N GLY A 83 4.51 -6.08 -2.33
CA GLY A 83 4.29 -4.89 -3.14
C GLY A 83 3.60 -3.75 -2.38
N GLY A 84 3.52 -3.83 -1.05
CA GLY A 84 2.89 -2.84 -0.19
C GLY A 84 3.89 -1.74 0.12
N VAL A 85 3.44 -0.50 0.17
CA VAL A 85 4.35 0.61 0.48
C VAL A 85 4.75 0.55 1.95
N SER A 86 6.06 0.45 2.19
CA SER A 86 6.65 0.52 3.54
C SER A 86 7.24 1.88 3.88
N SER A 87 7.28 2.81 2.91
CA SER A 87 7.70 4.19 3.15
C SER A 87 6.72 4.89 4.09
N GLU A 88 7.24 5.72 5.00
CA GLU A 88 6.42 6.56 5.87
C GLU A 88 5.86 7.74 5.09
N ALA A 89 4.54 7.89 5.07
CA ALA A 89 3.87 9.03 4.47
C ALA A 89 4.02 10.27 5.36
N LEU A 90 4.38 11.41 4.76
CA LEU A 90 4.43 12.71 5.43
C LEU A 90 3.01 13.25 5.69
N ASP A 91 2.11 13.05 4.72
CA ASP A 91 0.71 13.46 4.81
C ASP A 91 -0.14 12.60 3.89
N ASN A 92 -1.42 12.46 4.24
CA ASN A 92 -2.40 11.71 3.47
C ASN A 92 -3.75 12.42 3.54
N VAL A 93 -4.36 12.69 2.39
CA VAL A 93 -5.63 13.41 2.28
C VAL A 93 -6.57 12.66 1.36
N ASP A 94 -7.75 12.35 1.89
CA ASP A 94 -8.85 11.75 1.14
C ASP A 94 -9.37 12.74 0.09
N ILE A 95 -9.56 12.24 -1.13
CA ILE A 95 -10.21 13.04 -2.17
C ILE A 95 -11.72 12.91 -1.95
N ASP A 96 -12.26 13.79 -1.11
CA ASP A 96 -13.69 13.82 -0.81
C ASP A 96 -14.49 14.06 -2.11
N ARG A 97 -15.15 13.02 -2.61
CA ARG A 97 -16.15 13.08 -3.68
C ARG A 97 -17.58 12.96 -3.14
N GLY A 98 -17.77 13.16 -1.83
CA GLY A 98 -19.02 12.95 -1.14
C GLY A 98 -19.46 11.48 -1.12
N PRO A 99 -20.42 11.11 -0.24
CA PRO A 99 -21.06 9.80 -0.31
C PRO A 99 -21.80 9.65 -1.65
N GLU A 100 -21.57 8.54 -2.35
CA GLU A 100 -22.35 8.09 -3.52
C GLU A 100 -22.67 9.18 -4.57
N GLY A 101 -21.64 9.87 -5.08
CA GLY A 101 -21.81 10.81 -6.20
C GLY A 101 -22.48 12.13 -5.84
N ALA A 102 -22.60 12.45 -4.55
CA ALA A 102 -23.14 13.72 -4.06
C ALA A 102 -22.05 14.72 -3.60
N ALA A 103 -20.84 14.66 -4.16
CA ALA A 103 -19.90 15.77 -4.06
C ALA A 103 -20.59 17.03 -4.60
N ASN A 104 -20.76 18.07 -3.79
CA ASN A 104 -21.17 19.38 -4.29
C ASN A 104 -19.99 20.19 -4.86
N GLN A 105 -18.79 19.61 -4.80
CA GLN A 105 -17.55 20.24 -5.20
C GLN A 105 -16.63 19.24 -5.93
N ALA A 106 -15.83 19.75 -6.88
CA ALA A 106 -14.75 19.00 -7.52
C ALA A 106 -13.40 19.58 -7.11
N PRO A 107 -12.38 18.72 -6.93
CA PRO A 107 -11.01 19.19 -6.74
C PRO A 107 -10.55 19.91 -8.02
N THR A 108 -9.94 21.07 -7.87
CA THR A 108 -9.46 21.89 -9.00
C THR A 108 -7.95 22.09 -9.00
N LYS A 109 -7.31 21.93 -7.84
CA LYS A 109 -5.87 22.14 -7.68
C LYS A 109 -5.35 21.46 -6.42
N ILE A 110 -4.14 20.92 -6.53
CA ILE A 110 -3.41 20.34 -5.40
C ILE A 110 -2.32 21.31 -4.99
N ILE A 111 -2.21 21.59 -3.70
CA ILE A 111 -1.20 22.48 -3.13
C ILE A 111 -0.41 21.70 -2.11
N ILE A 112 0.91 21.70 -2.28
CA ILE A 112 1.84 21.17 -1.29
C ILE A 112 2.51 22.34 -0.58
N GLU A 113 2.32 22.41 0.74
CA GLU A 113 2.87 23.47 1.58
C GLU A 113 3.75 22.85 2.67
N GLY A 114 5.06 22.77 2.40
CA GLY A 114 5.98 21.98 3.23
C GLY A 114 5.66 20.49 3.12
N GLU A 115 5.34 19.86 4.24
CA GLU A 115 5.03 18.44 4.36
C GLU A 115 3.52 18.17 4.39
N ARG A 116 2.69 19.12 3.92
CA ARG A 116 1.23 19.02 3.97
C ARG A 116 0.60 19.14 2.60
N ILE A 117 -0.44 18.35 2.38
CA ILE A 117 -1.30 18.38 1.20
C ILE A 117 -2.53 19.22 1.51
N ARG A 118 -2.90 20.09 0.58
CA ARG A 118 -4.16 20.82 0.59
C ARG A 118 -4.80 20.72 -0.78
N ILE A 119 -6.11 20.52 -0.81
CA ILE A 119 -6.88 20.45 -2.06
C ILE A 119 -7.78 21.69 -2.10
N GLU A 120 -7.71 22.43 -3.21
CA GLU A 120 -8.70 23.47 -3.51
C GLU A 120 -9.88 22.83 -4.25
N TYR A 121 -11.07 23.21 -3.81
CA TYR A 121 -12.33 22.71 -4.34
C TYR A 121 -13.14 23.86 -4.94
N ALA A 122 -13.83 23.58 -6.03
CA ALA A 122 -14.81 24.48 -6.62
C ALA A 122 -16.16 23.78 -6.76
N PRO A 123 -17.28 24.52 -6.86
CA PRO A 123 -18.57 23.92 -7.18
C PRO A 123 -18.49 23.02 -8.41
N LEU A 124 -19.23 21.91 -8.42
CA LEU A 124 -19.29 21.01 -9.56
C LEU A 124 -19.60 21.77 -10.86
N SER A 125 -18.85 21.45 -11.92
CA SER A 125 -19.11 21.88 -13.29
C SER A 125 -19.44 20.65 -14.15
N GLU A 126 -20.06 20.85 -15.32
CA GLU A 126 -20.38 19.75 -16.26
C GLU A 126 -19.15 18.96 -16.71
N THR A 127 -17.96 19.56 -16.61
CA THR A 127 -16.68 18.92 -16.88
C THR A 127 -15.88 18.78 -15.60
N MET A 128 -15.55 17.54 -15.24
CA MET A 128 -14.64 17.22 -14.14
C MET A 128 -13.26 16.88 -14.70
N THR A 129 -12.23 17.56 -14.21
CA THR A 129 -10.85 17.22 -14.51
C THR A 129 -10.45 15.97 -13.70
N PRO A 130 -9.88 14.94 -14.33
CA PRO A 130 -9.31 13.80 -13.60
C PRO A 130 -8.26 14.26 -12.59
N VAL A 131 -8.21 13.61 -11.43
CA VAL A 131 -7.24 13.97 -10.36
C VAL A 131 -5.80 13.93 -10.87
N SER A 132 -5.49 12.98 -11.76
CA SER A 132 -4.19 12.83 -12.41
C SER A 132 -3.76 14.03 -13.28
N GLU A 133 -4.71 14.88 -13.66
CA GLU A 133 -4.50 16.04 -14.52
C GLU A 133 -4.62 17.36 -13.75
N LEU A 134 -4.88 17.31 -12.43
CA LEU A 134 -4.99 18.51 -11.63
C LEU A 134 -3.64 19.22 -11.52
N PRO A 135 -3.62 20.56 -11.61
CA PRO A 135 -2.39 21.32 -11.40
C PRO A 135 -1.89 21.12 -9.96
N VAL A 136 -0.60 20.83 -9.83
CA VAL A 136 0.11 20.70 -8.54
C VAL A 136 0.97 21.93 -8.32
N GLU A 137 0.74 22.66 -7.23
CA GLU A 137 1.52 23.83 -6.83
C GLU A 137 2.33 23.56 -5.56
N TRP A 138 3.64 23.74 -5.64
CA TRP A 138 4.55 23.59 -4.50
C TRP A 138 4.88 24.94 -3.88
N ARG A 139 4.35 25.21 -2.68
CA ARG A 139 4.55 26.43 -1.90
C ARG A 139 5.57 26.22 -0.78
N ARG A 140 6.18 27.31 -0.33
CA ARG A 140 6.99 27.29 0.90
C ARG A 140 6.06 27.14 2.11
N PRO A 141 6.49 26.45 3.17
CA PRO A 141 5.74 26.40 4.42
C PRO A 141 5.43 27.82 4.91
N SER A 142 4.18 28.11 5.26
CA SER A 142 3.89 29.33 5.99
C SER A 142 4.54 29.29 7.38
N LYS A 143 5.10 30.43 7.81
CA LYS A 143 5.78 30.58 9.11
C LYS A 143 4.93 30.23 10.34
N ASN A 144 3.62 30.04 10.18
CA ASN A 144 2.73 29.68 11.27
C ASN A 144 2.68 28.17 11.55
N ALA A 145 3.22 27.33 10.66
CA ALA A 145 3.25 25.88 10.83
C ALA A 145 4.41 25.36 11.71
N GLU A 146 5.40 26.21 12.04
CA GLU A 146 6.55 25.84 12.88
C GLU A 146 6.25 25.82 14.40
N ASN A 147 5.01 26.13 14.82
CA ASN A 147 4.65 26.31 16.23
C ASN A 147 3.49 25.40 16.73
N LEU A 148 3.25 24.26 16.08
CA LEU A 148 2.26 23.26 16.55
C LEU A 148 2.93 21.91 16.82
#